data_AF-A0A554WUP1-F1
#
_entry.id   AF-A0A554WUP1-F1
#
_cell.length_a   1.000
_cell.length_b   1.000
_cell.length_c   1.000
_cell.angle_alpha   90.00
_cell.angle_beta   90.00
_cell.angle_gamma   90.00
#
_symmetry.space_group_name_H-M   'P 1'
#
loop_
_entity.id
_entity.type
_entity.pdbx_description
1 polymer ?
#
loop_
_entity_poly.entity_id
_entity_poly.type
_entity_poly.pdbx_seq_one_letter_code
_entity_poly.pdbx_strand_id
1 'polypeptide(L)'
;MQRGSTGTWQTIGAGGETVRAFIPAPLPPDPPLDLSGPLRDKLSQADYALGLLDGAVLTLPDPDLFVFMYMRKEGVLSNQGIGLLREITGDARNRRFRFEPCFRLFEETAEWNNRREQDGM
;
A
#
# COMPACT_ATOMS: atom_id res chain seq x y z
N MET A 1 16.89 6.80 8.81
CA MET A 1 15.94 7.82 9.30
C MET A 1 15.13 7.22 10.43
N GLN A 2 15.36 7.66 11.67
CA GLN A 2 14.46 7.33 12.78
C GLN A 2 13.27 8.29 12.69
N ARG A 3 12.09 7.77 12.30
CA ARG A 3 10.86 8.56 12.36
C ARG A 3 10.44 8.65 13.83
N GLY A 4 10.12 9.85 14.32
CA GLY A 4 9.54 10.03 15.65
C GLY A 4 8.19 9.30 15.79
N SER A 5 7.64 9.26 17.01
CA SER A 5 6.33 8.63 17.24
C SER A 5 5.25 9.32 16.40
N THR A 6 4.53 8.58 15.55
CA THR A 6 3.46 9.11 14.68
C THR A 6 2.07 9.07 15.33
N GLY A 7 2.00 8.74 16.61
CA GLY A 7 0.75 8.58 17.36
C GLY A 7 0.99 7.89 18.69
N THR A 8 -0.10 7.42 19.31
CA THR A 8 -0.10 6.69 20.58
C THR A 8 -0.94 5.42 20.49
N TRP A 9 -0.55 4.38 21.21
CA TRP A 9 -1.39 3.19 21.36
C TRP A 9 -2.29 3.38 22.58
N GLN A 10 -3.58 3.15 22.41
CA GLN A 10 -4.57 3.22 23.49
C GLN A 10 -5.39 1.93 23.53
N THR A 11 -5.72 1.49 24.73
CA THR A 11 -6.60 0.36 24.97
C THR A 11 -8.02 0.89 25.14
N ILE A 12 -8.91 0.55 24.22
CA ILE A 12 -10.31 1.00 24.22
C ILE A 12 -11.25 -0.20 24.38
N GLY A 13 -12.34 0.00 25.13
CA GLY A 13 -13.43 -0.96 25.20
C GLY A 13 -14.40 -0.74 24.04
N ALA A 14 -14.58 -1.72 23.17
CA ALA A 14 -15.51 -1.69 22.06
C ALA A 14 -16.39 -2.95 22.09
N GLY A 15 -17.71 -2.79 22.26
CA GLY A 15 -18.65 -3.92 22.21
C GLY A 15 -18.46 -4.99 23.30
N GLY A 16 -17.84 -4.65 24.44
CA GLY A 16 -17.50 -5.60 25.51
C GLY A 16 -16.13 -6.26 25.37
N GLU A 17 -15.41 -5.98 24.28
CA GLU A 17 -14.04 -6.44 24.05
C GLU A 17 -13.03 -5.31 24.24
N THR A 18 -11.85 -5.66 24.75
CA THR A 18 -10.75 -4.71 24.95
C THR A 18 -9.81 -4.80 23.76
N VAL A 19 -9.71 -3.74 22.96
CA VAL A 19 -8.85 -3.68 21.76
C VAL A 19 -7.74 -2.65 21.92
N ARG A 20 -6.56 -2.96 21.38
CA ARG A 20 -5.42 -2.03 21.33
C ARG A 20 -5.44 -1.29 19.99
N ALA A 21 -5.81 -0.02 20.01
CA ALA A 21 -5.93 0.82 18.83
C ALA A 21 -4.77 1.81 18.75
N PHE A 22 -4.29 2.06 17.53
CA PHE A 22 -3.32 3.14 17.26
C PHE A 22 -4.08 4.43 16.95
N ILE A 23 -3.85 5.46 17.76
CA ILE A 23 -4.39 6.80 17.59
C ILE A 23 -3.30 7.68 16.96
N PRO A 24 -3.40 8.05 15.67
CA PRO A 24 -2.41 8.91 15.02
C PRO A 24 -2.38 10.30 15.67
N ALA A 25 -1.23 10.96 15.60
CA ALA A 25 -1.14 12.37 15.98
C ALA A 25 -2.09 13.22 15.11
N PRO A 26 -2.75 14.24 15.67
CA PRO A 26 -3.66 15.09 14.91
C PRO A 26 -2.91 15.86 13.83
N LEU A 27 -3.64 16.23 12.76
CA LEU A 27 -3.14 17.12 11.73
C LEU A 27 -3.69 18.54 11.94
N PRO A 28 -2.90 19.61 11.66
CA PRO A 28 -1.51 19.57 11.18
C PRO A 28 -0.50 19.17 12.27
N PRO A 29 0.69 18.69 11.90
CA PRO A 29 1.75 18.39 12.86
C PRO A 29 2.23 19.67 13.58
N ASP A 30 2.72 19.50 14.82
CA ASP A 30 3.37 20.54 15.61
C ASP A 30 4.83 20.14 15.93
N PRO A 31 5.85 20.92 15.51
CA PRO A 31 5.73 22.14 14.71
C PRO A 31 5.21 21.85 13.28
N PRO A 32 4.60 22.86 12.62
CA PRO A 32 4.18 22.75 11.24
C PRO A 32 5.33 22.34 10.30
N LEU A 33 4.98 21.73 9.18
CA LEU A 33 5.95 21.37 8.15
C LEU A 33 6.67 22.61 7.63
N ASP A 34 8.01 22.57 7.64
CA ASP A 34 8.82 23.58 6.97
C ASP A 34 8.81 23.33 5.45
N LEU A 35 7.98 24.10 4.75
CA LEU A 35 7.85 24.04 3.29
C LEU A 35 8.93 24.87 2.57
N SER A 36 10.01 25.26 3.24
CA SER A 36 11.13 25.97 2.62
C SER A 36 12.21 25.04 2.07
N GLY A 37 13.17 25.60 1.33
CA GLY A 37 14.35 24.90 0.84
C GLY A 37 14.04 23.64 0.03
N PRO A 38 14.69 22.48 0.31
CA PRO A 38 14.58 21.28 -0.51
C PRO A 38 13.16 20.72 -0.65
N LEU A 39 12.27 20.93 0.33
CA LEU A 39 10.88 20.48 0.23
C LEU A 39 10.10 21.32 -0.77
N ARG A 40 10.37 22.64 -0.83
CA ARG A 40 9.80 23.54 -1.83
C ARG A 40 10.21 23.17 -3.24
N ASP A 41 11.47 22.81 -3.42
CA ASP A 41 12.00 22.41 -4.73
C ASP A 41 11.32 21.13 -5.23
N LYS A 42 11.16 20.13 -4.34
CA LYS A 42 10.44 18.90 -4.66
C LYS A 42 8.96 19.15 -4.95
N LEU A 43 8.31 20.03 -4.20
CA LEU A 43 6.92 20.41 -4.45
C LEU A 43 6.80 21.07 -5.82
N SER A 44 7.71 21.99 -6.15
CA SER A 44 7.72 22.68 -7.44
C SER A 44 7.94 21.70 -8.62
N GLN A 45 8.82 20.70 -8.44
CA GLN A 45 9.01 19.62 -9.41
C GLN A 45 7.76 18.75 -9.57
N ALA A 46 7.08 18.43 -8.46
CA ALA A 46 5.84 17.68 -8.49
C ALA A 46 4.73 18.45 -9.21
N ASP A 47 4.56 19.74 -8.90
CA ASP A 47 3.57 20.62 -9.54
C ASP A 47 3.83 20.73 -11.05
N TYR A 48 5.10 20.88 -11.45
CA TYR A 48 5.49 20.89 -12.86
C TYR A 48 5.16 19.57 -13.56
N ALA A 49 5.48 18.43 -12.94
CA ALA A 49 5.16 17.11 -13.49
C ALA A 49 3.65 16.88 -13.62
N LEU A 50 2.85 17.36 -12.65
CA LEU A 50 1.40 17.32 -12.71
C LEU A 50 0.85 18.19 -13.85
N GLY A 51 1.40 19.40 -14.04
CA GLY A 51 1.03 20.28 -15.15
C GLY A 51 1.37 19.67 -16.52
N LEU A 52 2.52 19.00 -16.64
CA LEU A 52 2.87 18.25 -17.85
C LEU A 52 1.90 17.11 -18.14
N LEU A 53 1.48 16.37 -17.11
CA LEU A 53 0.50 15.29 -17.24
C LEU A 53 -0.86 15.83 -17.69
N ASP A 54 -1.35 16.90 -17.06
CA ASP A 54 -2.62 17.55 -17.41
C ASP A 54 -2.60 18.03 -18.88
N GLY A 55 -1.51 18.69 -19.29
CA GLY A 55 -1.32 19.12 -20.68
C GLY A 55 -1.24 17.95 -21.66
N ALA A 56 -0.57 16.84 -21.30
CA ALA A 56 -0.49 15.66 -22.16
C ALA A 56 -1.86 15.03 -22.40
N VAL A 57 -2.73 14.97 -21.37
CA VAL A 57 -4.09 14.41 -21.46
C VAL A 57 -4.94 15.14 -22.51
N LEU A 58 -4.73 16.46 -22.71
CA LEU A 58 -5.45 17.24 -23.74
C LEU A 58 -5.16 16.79 -25.18
N THR A 59 -4.06 16.07 -25.41
CA THR A 59 -3.67 15.58 -26.74
C THR A 59 -4.03 14.11 -26.97
N LEU A 60 -4.56 13.43 -25.94
CA LEU A 60 -4.88 12.01 -26.04
C LEU A 60 -6.11 11.78 -26.93
N PRO A 61 -6.09 10.74 -27.79
CA PRO A 61 -7.26 10.37 -28.58
C PRO A 61 -8.47 9.95 -27.72
N ASP A 62 -8.21 9.32 -26.57
CA ASP A 62 -9.22 8.83 -25.63
C ASP A 62 -8.67 8.87 -24.18
N PRO A 63 -8.97 9.93 -23.42
CA PRO A 63 -8.57 10.07 -22.02
C PRO A 63 -9.17 8.99 -21.09
N ASP A 64 -10.39 8.53 -21.35
CA ASP A 64 -11.07 7.55 -20.49
C ASP A 64 -10.37 6.20 -20.57
N LEU A 65 -9.97 5.78 -21.77
CA LEU A 65 -9.16 4.58 -21.97
C LEU A 65 -7.79 4.69 -21.27
N PHE A 66 -7.16 5.86 -21.32
CA PHE A 66 -5.89 6.11 -20.62
C PHE A 66 -6.03 5.97 -19.11
N VAL A 67 -7.04 6.60 -18.52
CA VAL A 67 -7.33 6.49 -17.07
C VAL A 67 -7.63 5.05 -16.69
N PHE A 68 -8.48 4.35 -17.45
CA PHE A 68 -8.82 2.95 -17.19
C PHE A 68 -7.57 2.06 -17.17
N MET A 69 -6.69 2.19 -18.16
CA MET A 69 -5.45 1.41 -18.25
C MET A 69 -4.52 1.67 -17.07
N TYR A 70 -4.32 2.94 -16.69
CA TYR A 70 -3.40 3.30 -15.61
C TYR A 70 -3.97 2.99 -14.23
N MET A 71 -5.28 3.14 -14.01
CA MET A 71 -5.94 2.72 -12.76
C MET A 71 -5.71 1.22 -12.50
N ARG A 72 -5.84 0.39 -13.54
CA ARG A 72 -5.56 -1.05 -13.44
C ARG A 72 -4.08 -1.33 -13.15
N LYS A 73 -3.17 -0.60 -13.80
CA LYS A 73 -1.72 -0.72 -13.54
C LYS A 73 -1.36 -0.37 -12.10
N GLU A 74 -1.82 0.78 -11.61
CA GLU A 74 -1.56 1.24 -10.24
C GLU A 74 -2.21 0.33 -9.20
N GLY A 75 -3.41 -0.18 -9.48
CA GLY A 75 -4.08 -1.16 -8.62
C GLY A 75 -3.25 -2.44 -8.47
N VAL A 76 -2.72 -2.98 -9.56
CA VAL A 76 -1.84 -4.16 -9.51
C VAL A 76 -0.55 -3.84 -8.73
N LEU A 77 0.16 -2.77 -9.07
CA LEU A 77 1.43 -2.41 -8.45
C LEU A 77 1.29 -2.12 -6.96
N SER A 78 0.27 -1.35 -6.56
CA SER A 78 -0.02 -1.04 -5.16
C SER A 78 -0.28 -2.30 -4.36
N ASN A 79 -1.09 -3.23 -4.90
CA ASN A 79 -1.38 -4.50 -4.26
C ASN A 79 -0.14 -5.41 -4.13
N GLN A 80 0.81 -5.33 -5.08
CA GLN A 80 2.08 -6.04 -4.96
C GLN A 80 2.96 -5.43 -3.86
N GLY A 81 3.02 -4.09 -3.79
CA GLY A 81 3.80 -3.37 -2.78
C GLY A 81 3.37 -3.66 -1.34
N ILE A 82 2.08 -3.96 -1.13
CA ILE A 82 1.54 -4.38 0.19
C ILE A 82 1.45 -5.90 0.37
N GLY A 83 1.88 -6.68 -0.62
CA GLY A 83 1.92 -8.14 -0.54
C GLY A 83 0.57 -8.87 -0.69
N LEU A 84 -0.46 -8.22 -1.24
CA LEU A 84 -1.73 -8.90 -1.58
C LEU A 84 -1.62 -9.69 -2.88
N LEU A 85 -0.86 -9.20 -3.86
CA LEU A 85 -0.63 -9.85 -5.14
C LEU A 85 0.84 -10.20 -5.34
N ARG A 86 1.10 -11.37 -5.93
CA ARG A 86 2.43 -11.79 -6.41
C ARG A 86 2.36 -12.13 -7.89
N GLU A 87 3.30 -11.62 -8.67
CA GLU A 87 3.46 -12.04 -10.06
C GLU A 87 4.08 -13.44 -10.10
N ILE A 88 3.58 -14.32 -10.98
CA ILE A 88 4.01 -15.73 -11.03
C ILE A 88 4.48 -16.17 -12.42
N THR A 89 4.76 -15.22 -13.30
CA THR A 89 5.09 -15.47 -14.71
C THR A 89 6.52 -15.03 -15.09
N GLY A 90 7.31 -14.52 -14.14
CA GLY A 90 8.70 -14.14 -14.38
C GLY A 90 8.84 -12.96 -15.34
N ASP A 91 7.92 -11.99 -15.24
CA ASP A 91 7.84 -10.80 -16.10
C ASP A 91 7.63 -11.09 -17.60
N ALA A 92 7.07 -12.26 -17.91
CA ALA A 92 6.60 -12.58 -19.25
C ALA A 92 5.43 -11.67 -19.68
N ARG A 93 5.19 -11.61 -21.00
CA ARG A 93 3.94 -11.03 -21.54
C ARG A 93 2.73 -11.81 -21.03
N ASN A 94 1.59 -11.14 -20.85
CA ASN A 94 0.36 -11.69 -20.24
C ASN A 94 0.55 -12.16 -18.78
N ARG A 95 1.06 -11.25 -17.94
CA ARG A 95 1.39 -11.52 -16.53
C ARG A 95 0.20 -12.10 -15.77
N ARG A 96 0.44 -13.16 -15.00
CA ARG A 96 -0.55 -13.75 -14.07
C ARG A 96 -0.17 -13.39 -12.65
N PHE A 97 -1.19 -13.13 -11.84
CA PHE A 97 -1.03 -12.74 -10.45
C PHE A 97 -1.71 -13.75 -9.54
N ARG A 98 -1.04 -14.08 -8.45
CA ARG A 98 -1.53 -14.91 -7.35
C ARG A 98 -1.95 -14.00 -6.20
N PHE A 99 -3.10 -14.29 -5.58
CA PHE A 99 -3.54 -13.60 -4.37
C PHE A 99 -2.97 -14.29 -3.12
N GLU A 100 -1.97 -13.67 -2.50
CA GLU A 100 -1.15 -14.28 -1.43
C GLU A 100 -1.94 -14.67 -0.16
N PRO A 101 -2.91 -13.89 0.36
CA PRO A 101 -3.64 -14.27 1.57
C PRO A 101 -4.38 -15.61 1.46
N CYS A 102 -4.92 -15.96 0.29
CA CYS A 102 -5.59 -17.25 0.12
C CYS A 102 -4.61 -18.43 0.24
N PHE A 103 -3.36 -18.29 -0.21
CA PHE A 103 -2.39 -19.40 -0.17
C PHE A 103 -1.79 -19.57 1.23
N ARG A 104 -1.56 -18.47 1.96
CA ARG A 104 -1.07 -18.52 3.34
C ARG A 104 -1.97 -19.33 4.27
N LEU A 105 -3.29 -19.23 4.09
CA LEU A 105 -4.25 -20.04 4.86
C LEU A 105 -4.01 -21.55 4.73
N PHE A 106 -3.61 -22.01 3.54
CA PHE A 106 -3.37 -23.43 3.30
C PHE A 106 -1.97 -23.88 3.75
N GLU A 107 -0.96 -23.02 3.63
CA GLU A 107 0.39 -23.29 4.14
C GLU A 107 0.37 -23.41 5.68
N GLU A 108 -0.31 -22.50 6.38
CA GLU A 108 -0.46 -22.55 7.85
C GLU A 108 -1.16 -23.84 8.32
N THR A 109 -2.18 -24.31 7.60
CA THR A 109 -2.84 -25.58 7.93
C THR A 109 -1.95 -26.81 7.68
N ALA A 110 -1.11 -26.78 6.65
CA ALA A 110 -0.18 -27.87 6.35
C ALA A 110 0.91 -27.97 7.43
N GLU A 111 1.43 -26.83 7.89
CA GLU A 111 2.37 -26.78 9.02
C GLU A 111 1.72 -27.22 10.34
N TRP A 112 0.47 -26.84 10.58
CA TRP A 112 -0.28 -27.29 11.75
C TRP A 112 -0.51 -28.80 11.75
N ASN A 113 -0.85 -29.39 10.60
CA ASN A 113 -1.01 -30.84 10.46
C ASN A 113 0.33 -31.58 10.67
N ASN A 114 1.42 -31.10 10.06
CA ASN A 114 2.74 -31.72 10.18
C ASN A 114 3.30 -31.70 11.62
N ARG A 115 2.98 -30.67 12.42
CA ARG A 115 3.35 -30.62 13.84
C ARG A 115 2.57 -31.64 14.68
N ARG A 116 1.29 -31.85 14.40
CA ARG A 116 0.47 -32.85 15.10
C ARG A 116 0.89 -34.29 14.81
N GLU A 117 1.38 -34.56 13.61
CA GLU A 117 1.93 -35.87 13.25
C GLU A 117 3.30 -36.15 13.88
N GLN A 118 4.09 -35.10 14.18
CA GLN A 118 5.39 -35.23 14.86
C GLN A 118 5.29 -35.30 16.39
N ASP A 119 4.27 -34.68 17.00
CA ASP A 119 4.07 -34.62 18.45
C ASP A 119 3.30 -35.83 19.03
N GLY A 120 3.01 -36.85 18.22
CA GLY A 120 2.59 -38.19 18.68
C GLY A 120 1.43 -38.22 19.68
N MET A 121 0.20 -38.22 19.14
CA MET A 121 -0.92 -38.92 19.77
C MET A 121 -1.26 -40.15 18.95
#